data_AF-A0A524PU07-F1
#
_entry.id   AF-A0A524PU07-F1
#
_cell.length_a   1.000
_cell.length_b   1.000
_cell.length_c   1.000
_cell.angle_alpha   90.00
_cell.angle_beta   90.00
_cell.angle_gamma   90.00
#
_symmetry.space_group_name_H-M   'P 1'
#
loop_
_entity.id
_entity.type
_entity.pdbx_description
1 polymer ?
#
loop_
_entity_poly.entity_id
_entity_poly.type
_entity_poly.pdbx_seq_one_letter_code
_entity_poly.pdbx_strand_id
1 'polypeptide(L)' 'MRIALTLLLLILAPVISAQKGLLAPTPPIGWISWNLFEGNISEGLVMQIADAMVDKGLRELGYEYIILDDLWQGGR' A
#
# COMPACT_ATOMS: atom_id res chain seq x y z
N MET A 1 24.47 37.39 10.00
CA MET A 1 23.45 36.64 10.76
C MET A 1 22.55 35.76 9.90
N ARG A 2 21.95 36.29 8.82
CA ARG A 2 21.12 35.47 7.88
C ARG A 2 21.85 34.25 7.31
N ILE A 3 23.06 34.44 6.77
CA ILE A 3 23.85 33.36 6.14
C ILE A 3 24.20 32.25 7.15
N ALA A 4 24.56 32.63 8.38
CA ALA A 4 24.86 31.67 9.44
C ALA A 4 23.61 30.88 9.89
N LEU A 5 22.44 31.52 9.93
CA LEU A 5 21.16 30.86 10.21
C LEU A 5 20.77 29.88 9.09
N THR A 6 20.96 30.27 7.83
CA THR A 6 20.66 29.41 6.67
C THR A 6 21.57 28.19 6.63
N LEU A 7 22.87 28.36 6.93
CA LEU A 7 23.82 27.25 7.03
C LEU A 7 23.48 26.31 8.20
N LEU A 8 23.04 26.85 9.34
CA LEU A 8 22.62 26.06 10.50
C LEU A 8 21.37 25.20 10.20
N LEU A 9 20.39 25.74 9.48
CA LEU A 9 19.19 25.02 9.02
C LEU A 9 19.51 23.89 8.04
N LEU A 10 20.51 24.08 7.17
CA LEU A 10 20.99 23.04 6.24
C LEU A 10 21.74 21.90 6.94
N ILE A 11 22.41 22.18 8.07
CA ILE A 11 23.14 21.18 8.85
C ILE A 11 22.19 20.33 9.73
N LEU A 12 21.04 20.87 10.14
CA LEU A 12 19.99 20.16 10.88
C LEU A 12 19.05 19.32 9.99
N ALA A 13 19.24 19.32 8.67
CA ALA A 13 18.37 18.64 7.72
C ALA A 13 18.51 17.09 7.59
N PRO A 14 19.53 16.37 8.14
CA PRO A 14 19.50 14.91 8.13
C PRO A 14 18.96 14.44 9.50
N VAL A 15 17.94 13.60 9.65
CA VAL A 15 17.45 12.50 8.83
C VAL A 15 15.94 12.38 9.13
N ILE A 16 15.07 12.84 8.21
CA ILE A 16 13.66 12.45 8.26
C ILE A 16 13.60 10.99 7.77
N SER A 17 13.88 10.05 8.67
CA SER A 17 13.69 8.62 8.41
C SER A 17 12.56 8.12 9.30
N ALA A 18 11.33 8.45 8.92
CA ALA A 18 10.14 7.87 9.54
C ALA A 18 9.99 6.38 9.18
N GLN A 19 10.59 5.96 8.07
CA GLN A 19 10.38 4.63 7.53
C GLN A 19 11.42 3.64 8.05
N LYS A 20 10.95 2.66 8.82
CA LYS A 20 11.78 1.64 9.51
C LYS A 20 12.38 0.58 8.57
N GLY A 21 12.09 0.60 7.27
CA GLY A 21 12.60 -0.37 6.29
C GLY A 21 12.23 -0.09 4.84
N LEU A 22 12.89 -0.76 3.89
CA LEU A 22 12.86 -0.43 2.45
C LEU A 22 11.64 -0.98 1.66
N LEU A 23 10.66 -1.62 2.32
CA LEU A 23 9.61 -2.38 1.61
C LEU A 23 8.50 -1.54 0.98
N ALA A 24 8.29 -0.29 1.43
CA ALA A 24 7.20 0.57 0.95
C ALA A 24 7.67 2.02 0.75
N PRO A 25 8.69 2.27 -0.10
CA PRO A 25 9.27 3.60 -0.28
C PRO A 25 8.27 4.64 -0.80
N THR A 26 7.16 4.18 -1.37
CA THR A 26 5.93 4.95 -1.65
C THR A 26 4.76 4.29 -0.94
N PRO A 27 3.65 5.01 -0.68
CA PRO A 27 2.43 4.39 -0.16
C PRO A 27 2.02 3.18 -1.02
N PRO A 28 1.76 2.00 -0.42
CA PRO A 28 1.32 0.83 -1.18
C PRO A 28 -0.09 1.06 -1.74
N ILE A 29 -0.34 0.57 -2.95
CA ILE A 29 -1.64 0.70 -3.63
C ILE A 29 -2.13 -0.70 -3.99
N GLY A 30 -3.41 -0.94 -3.73
CA GLY A 30 -4.02 -2.26 -3.92
C GLY A 30 -5.53 -2.25 -3.70
N TRP A 31 -6.09 -3.44 -3.59
CA TRP A 31 -7.50 -3.70 -3.32
C TRP A 31 -7.66 -4.51 -2.03
N ILE A 32 -8.75 -4.29 -1.30
CA ILE A 32 -9.08 -4.98 -0.06
C ILE A 32 -10.49 -5.58 -0.13
N SER A 33 -10.65 -6.83 0.29
CA SER A 33 -11.92 -7.56 0.15
C SER A 33 -13.09 -6.99 0.95
N TRP A 34 -12.80 -6.40 2.12
CA TRP A 34 -13.79 -6.04 3.11
C TRP A 34 -14.84 -5.04 2.61
N ASN A 35 -14.40 -3.99 1.91
CA ASN A 35 -15.24 -2.83 1.57
C ASN A 35 -16.50 -3.17 0.76
N LEU A 36 -16.48 -4.29 0.04
CA LEU A 36 -17.61 -4.72 -0.79
C LEU A 36 -18.10 -6.13 -0.46
N PHE A 37 -17.19 -7.05 -0.12
CA PHE A 37 -17.54 -8.46 -0.02
C PHE A 37 -17.67 -8.96 1.43
N GLU A 38 -17.09 -8.25 2.40
CA GLU A 38 -17.07 -8.66 3.81
C GLU A 38 -16.63 -10.14 3.92
N GLY A 39 -17.43 -11.01 4.57
CA GLY A 39 -17.17 -12.44 4.67
C GLY A 39 -17.53 -13.28 3.45
N ASN A 40 -18.09 -12.70 2.38
CA ASN A 40 -18.45 -13.41 1.16
C ASN A 40 -17.23 -13.52 0.21
N ILE A 41 -16.13 -14.05 0.71
CA ILE A 41 -14.87 -14.22 -0.03
C ILE A 41 -14.65 -15.68 -0.44
N SER A 42 -14.04 -15.89 -1.62
CA SER A 42 -13.67 -17.23 -2.12
C SER A 42 -12.48 -17.12 -3.06
N GLU A 43 -11.77 -18.23 -3.30
CA GLU A 43 -10.68 -18.31 -4.28
C GLU A 43 -11.13 -17.78 -5.66
N GLY A 44 -12.30 -18.22 -6.14
CA GLY A 44 -12.82 -17.81 -7.44
C GLY A 44 -13.07 -16.31 -7.54
N LEU A 45 -13.55 -15.67 -6.47
CA LEU A 45 -13.71 -14.22 -6.42
C LEU A 45 -12.35 -13.51 -6.45
N VAL A 46 -11.38 -13.99 -5.66
CA VAL A 46 -10.04 -13.40 -5.61
C VAL A 46 -9.35 -13.44 -6.97
N MET A 47 -9.46 -14.58 -7.69
CA MET A 47 -8.93 -14.72 -9.04
C MET A 47 -9.62 -13.77 -10.02
N GLN A 48 -10.96 -13.64 -9.97
CA GLN A 48 -11.69 -12.69 -10.81
C GLN A 48 -11.28 -11.23 -10.57
N ILE A 49 -11.02 -10.85 -9.31
CA ILE A 49 -10.52 -9.51 -8.98
C ILE A 49 -9.10 -9.31 -9.54
N ALA A 50 -8.22 -10.30 -9.42
CA ALA A 50 -6.88 -10.24 -9.98
C ALA A 50 -6.89 -10.06 -11.51
N ASP A 51 -7.69 -10.86 -12.21
CA ASP A 51 -7.86 -10.78 -13.66
C ASP A 51 -8.44 -9.41 -14.06
N ALA A 52 -9.47 -8.92 -13.34
CA ALA A 52 -10.05 -7.61 -13.60
C ALA A 52 -9.05 -6.47 -13.36
N MET A 53 -8.17 -6.58 -12.35
CA MET A 53 -7.13 -5.57 -12.11
C MET A 53 -6.13 -5.49 -13.27
N VAL A 54 -5.83 -6.60 -13.93
CA VAL A 54 -4.98 -6.63 -15.13
C VAL A 54 -5.76 -6.13 -16.34
N ASP A 55 -6.95 -6.68 -16.61
CA ASP A 55 -7.77 -6.36 -17.78
C ASP A 55 -8.22 -4.88 -17.83
N LYS A 56 -8.33 -4.23 -16.67
CA LYS A 56 -8.66 -2.81 -16.54
C LYS A 56 -7.43 -1.90 -16.43
N GLY A 57 -6.22 -2.47 -16.47
CA GLY A 57 -4.96 -1.75 -16.38
C GLY A 57 -4.63 -1.15 -15.02
N LEU A 58 -5.32 -1.58 -13.97
CA LEU A 58 -5.04 -1.12 -12.59
C LEU A 58 -3.66 -1.58 -12.13
N ARG A 59 -3.21 -2.76 -12.58
CA ARG A 59 -1.86 -3.26 -12.31
C ARG A 59 -0.79 -2.28 -12.80
N GLU A 60 -0.94 -1.70 -14.01
CA GLU A 60 0.01 -0.72 -14.55
C GLU A 60 -0.04 0.63 -13.80
N LEU A 61 -1.17 0.96 -13.17
CA LEU A 61 -1.34 2.14 -12.32
C LEU A 61 -0.82 1.92 -10.88
N GLY A 62 -0.22 0.76 -10.59
CA GLY A 62 0.40 0.47 -9.30
C GLY A 62 -0.50 -0.24 -8.29
N TYR A 63 -1.71 -0.69 -8.67
CA TYR A 63 -2.49 -1.58 -7.82
C TYR A 63 -1.87 -2.98 -7.82
N GLU A 64 -0.93 -3.23 -6.91
CA GLU A 64 -0.12 -4.45 -6.90
C GLU A 64 -0.58 -5.47 -5.86
N TYR A 65 -1.29 -5.01 -4.83
CA TYR A 65 -1.65 -5.83 -3.67
C TYR A 65 -3.13 -6.22 -3.70
N ILE A 66 -3.41 -7.50 -3.45
CA ILE A 66 -4.74 -8.01 -3.10
C ILE A 66 -4.70 -8.37 -1.62
N ILE A 67 -5.47 -7.64 -0.81
CA ILE A 67 -5.51 -7.76 0.64
C ILE A 67 -6.78 -8.54 1.01
N LEU A 68 -6.59 -9.79 1.42
CA LEU A 68 -7.66 -10.60 2.00
C LEU A 68 -7.86 -10.16 3.45
N ASP A 69 -9.01 -9.55 3.73
CA ASP A 69 -9.40 -9.11 5.07
C ASP A 69 -10.00 -10.29 5.87
N ASP A 70 -10.77 -10.04 6.94
CA ASP A 70 -11.28 -11.06 7.86
C ASP A 70 -12.20 -12.10 7.18
N LEU A 71 -12.39 -13.24 7.87
CA LEU A 71 -13.30 -14.34 7.54
C LEU A 71 -12.88 -15.24 6.35
N TRP A 72 -11.59 -15.22 5.97
CA TRP A 72 -11.02 -16.23 5.08
C TRP A 72 -10.68 -17.54 5.82
N GLN A 73 -10.38 -17.44 7.12
CA GLN A 73 -10.20 -18.60 7.99
C GLN A 73 -11.54 -19.34 8.09
N GLY A 74 -11.54 -20.68 7.94
CA GLY A 74 -12.76 -21.48 7.97
C GLY A 74 -13.49 -21.43 9.33
N GLY A 75 -13.39 -22.49 10.12
CA GLY A 75 -13.92 -22.47 11.50
C GLY A 75 -13.02 -21.64 12.44
N ARG A 76 -13.63 -20.92 13.38
CA ARG A 76 -12.94 -20.29 14.52
C ARG A 76 -12.93 -21.22 15.73
#